data_AF-A0A9P0KA05-F1
#
_entry.id   AF-A0A9P0KA05-F1
#
_cell.length_a   1.000
_cell.length_b   1.000
_cell.length_c   1.000
_cell.angle_alpha   90.00
_cell.angle_beta   90.00
_cell.angle_gamma   90.00
#
_symmetry.space_group_name_H-M   'P 1'
#
loop_
_entity.id
_entity.type
_entity.pdbx_description
1 polymer ?
#
loop_
_entity_poly.entity_id
_entity_poly.type
_entity_poly.pdbx_seq_one_letter_code
_entity_poly.pdbx_strand_id
1 'polypeptide(L)'
;MYALLHLSVNKGMIITQKYLVSGHTQMECDSMHSTIERKTRNIEIYSPAGYIAASKSARLNPKPYEVKYLSHRYFKNFSALKYHTSIRPGYKTGDPTVNDLCAIQYRPDGTLHYKLSFDDDWMLLDKRSSRKSQGAGEIVPLYQNPLPIKKSKYDHLQDLKAIIPPDYHLFYDTLPFEAD
;
A
#
# COMPACT_ATOMS: atom_id res chain seq x y z
N MET A 1 -3.45 8.86 4.62
CA MET A 1 -3.35 10.18 5.30
C MET A 1 -2.95 10.05 6.76
N TYR A 2 -3.75 9.37 7.60
CA TYR A 2 -3.50 9.27 9.04
C TYR A 2 -2.12 8.70 9.42
N ALA A 3 -1.64 7.70 8.69
CA ALA A 3 -0.34 7.06 8.96
C ALA A 3 0.86 8.01 8.77
N LEU A 4 0.86 8.81 7.69
CA LEU A 4 1.99 9.70 7.38
C LEU A 4 2.05 10.88 8.35
N LEU A 5 0.90 11.48 8.70
CA LEU A 5 0.88 12.54 9.69
C LEU A 5 1.29 12.04 11.09
N HIS A 6 0.78 10.87 11.50
CA HIS A 6 1.19 10.23 12.75
C HIS A 6 2.70 9.99 12.80
N LEU A 7 3.28 9.49 11.71
CA LEU A 7 4.72 9.28 11.61
C LEU A 7 5.50 10.60 11.71
N SER A 8 5.03 11.64 11.02
CA SER A 8 5.62 12.98 11.04
C SER A 8 5.64 13.58 12.45
N VAL A 9 4.51 13.53 13.16
CA VAL A 9 4.35 14.00 14.54
C VAL A 9 5.25 13.20 15.48
N ASN A 10 5.19 11.87 15.44
CA ASN A 10 5.91 11.02 16.40
C ASN A 10 7.43 11.02 16.19
N LYS A 11 7.89 11.24 14.96
CA LYS A 11 9.33 11.27 14.64
C LYS A 11 9.89 12.68 14.50
N GLY A 12 9.07 13.72 14.63
CA GLY A 12 9.51 15.11 14.50
C GLY A 12 10.05 15.46 13.10
N MET A 13 9.56 14.79 12.05
CA MET A 13 10.06 14.98 10.68
C MET A 13 9.00 15.51 9.72
N ILE A 14 9.41 16.28 8.72
CA ILE A 14 8.54 16.72 7.64
C ILE A 14 8.52 15.64 6.56
N ILE A 15 7.32 15.20 6.17
CA ILE A 15 7.14 14.22 5.09
C ILE A 15 6.48 14.91 3.91
N THR A 16 7.07 14.81 2.73
CA THR A 16 6.50 15.34 1.49
C THR A 16 6.06 14.19 0.59
N GLN A 17 4.76 14.12 0.30
CA GLN A 17 4.18 13.20 -0.66
C GLN A 17 3.89 13.97 -1.96
N LYS A 18 4.56 13.60 -3.04
CA LYS A 18 4.30 14.15 -4.38
C LYS A 18 3.37 13.22 -5.15
N TYR A 19 2.50 13.81 -5.95
CA TYR A 19 1.62 13.12 -6.88
C TYR A 19 2.11 13.33 -8.31
N LEU A 20 1.81 12.37 -9.18
CA LEU A 20 2.12 12.47 -10.60
C LEU A 20 1.12 13.42 -11.27
N VAL A 21 1.64 14.28 -12.13
CA VAL A 21 0.84 15.12 -13.02
C VAL A 21 0.69 14.41 -14.37
N SER A 22 -0.48 14.54 -15.00
CA SER A 22 -0.73 13.98 -16.33
C SER A 22 0.32 14.44 -17.34
N GLY A 23 0.91 13.50 -18.09
CA GLY A 23 1.91 13.80 -19.13
C GLY A 23 3.36 13.44 -18.79
N HIS A 24 3.65 13.05 -17.53
CA HIS A 24 5.00 12.63 -17.10
C HIS A 24 4.97 11.24 -16.45
N THR A 25 4.82 10.19 -17.27
CA THR A 25 4.78 8.80 -16.82
C THR A 25 6.15 8.12 -16.98
N GLN A 26 7.16 8.61 -16.27
CA GLN A 26 8.39 7.83 -16.09
C GLN A 26 8.36 7.21 -14.69
N MET A 27 7.81 6.00 -14.59
CA MET A 27 7.79 5.26 -13.33
C MET A 27 9.02 4.37 -13.23
N GLU A 28 9.95 4.71 -12.33
CA GLU A 28 11.10 3.84 -12.03
C GLU A 28 10.66 2.43 -11.62
N CYS A 29 9.45 2.31 -11.04
CA CYS A 29 8.81 1.04 -10.68
C CYS A 29 8.59 0.10 -11.89
N ASP A 30 8.36 0.65 -13.09
CA ASP A 30 8.12 -0.15 -14.30
C ASP A 30 9.35 -0.94 -14.71
N SER A 31 10.55 -0.43 -14.40
CA SER A 31 11.80 -1.16 -14.64
C SER A 31 11.91 -2.41 -13.77
N MET A 32 11.47 -2.34 -12.50
CA MET A 32 11.43 -3.47 -11.59
C MET A 32 10.38 -4.50 -12.04
N HIS A 33 9.18 -4.04 -12.36
CA HIS A 33 8.11 -4.91 -12.85
C HIS A 33 8.53 -5.65 -14.12
N SER A 34 9.08 -4.93 -15.11
CA SER A 34 9.58 -5.51 -16.37
C SER A 34 10.64 -6.60 -16.13
N THR A 35 11.52 -6.36 -15.16
CA THR A 35 12.62 -7.30 -14.84
C THR A 35 12.10 -8.56 -14.16
N ILE A 36 11.15 -8.41 -13.21
CA ILE A 36 10.50 -9.54 -12.53
C ILE A 36 9.67 -10.33 -13.53
N GLU A 37 8.86 -9.67 -14.36
CA GLU A 37 8.00 -10.33 -15.34
C GLU A 37 8.81 -11.17 -16.33
N ARG A 38 9.92 -10.62 -16.85
CA ARG A 38 10.84 -11.36 -17.72
C ARG A 38 11.41 -12.59 -17.05
N LYS A 39 11.68 -12.54 -15.74
CA LYS A 39 12.18 -13.67 -14.97
C LYS A 39 11.10 -14.71 -14.72
N THR A 40 9.88 -14.30 -14.38
CA THR A 40 8.76 -15.21 -14.09
C THR A 40 8.20 -15.89 -15.33
N ARG A 41 8.31 -15.30 -16.51
CA ARG A 41 7.73 -15.83 -17.76
C ARG A 41 8.24 -17.22 -18.13
N ASN A 42 9.49 -17.54 -17.79
CA ASN A 42 10.14 -18.80 -18.19
C ASN A 42 10.32 -19.76 -17.00
N ILE A 43 9.52 -19.61 -15.94
CA ILE A 43 9.61 -20.43 -14.73
C ILE A 43 8.20 -20.93 -14.38
N GLU A 44 8.07 -22.22 -14.13
CA GLU A 44 6.86 -22.80 -13.57
C GLU A 44 6.78 -22.46 -12.08
N ILE A 45 5.69 -21.81 -11.67
CA ILE A 45 5.48 -21.38 -10.29
C ILE A 45 4.19 -22.03 -9.76
N TYR A 46 4.37 -22.95 -8.82
CA TYR A 46 3.29 -23.72 -8.23
C TYR A 46 2.86 -23.24 -6.83
N SER A 47 3.54 -22.22 -6.29
CA SER A 47 3.15 -21.61 -5.02
C SER A 47 3.66 -20.17 -4.91
N PRO A 48 3.06 -19.32 -4.05
CA PRO A 48 3.54 -17.96 -3.83
C PRO A 48 5.02 -17.85 -3.43
N ALA A 49 5.58 -18.89 -2.79
CA ALA A 49 6.99 -18.93 -2.45
C ALA A 49 7.91 -18.88 -3.68
N GLY A 50 7.48 -19.48 -4.81
CA GLY A 50 8.23 -19.42 -6.07
C GLY A 50 8.35 -18.00 -6.61
N TYR A 51 7.30 -17.18 -6.47
CA TYR A 51 7.37 -15.75 -6.83
C TYR A 51 8.38 -14.97 -5.98
N ILE A 52 8.60 -15.35 -4.72
CA ILE A 52 9.62 -14.71 -3.88
C ILE A 52 11.01 -14.98 -4.45
N ALA A 53 11.31 -16.24 -4.79
CA ALA A 53 12.60 -16.63 -5.35
C ALA A 53 12.84 -16.00 -6.73
N ALA A 54 11.82 -16.01 -7.60
CA ALA A 54 11.87 -15.36 -8.90
C ALA A 54 12.09 -13.84 -8.76
N SER A 55 11.37 -13.19 -7.85
CA SER A 55 11.51 -11.75 -7.60
C SER A 55 12.89 -11.41 -7.05
N LYS A 56 13.44 -12.16 -6.08
CA LYS A 56 14.80 -11.91 -5.56
C LYS A 56 15.87 -11.99 -6.65
N SER A 57 15.77 -13.01 -7.51
CA SER A 57 16.74 -13.30 -8.57
C SER A 57 16.49 -12.55 -9.88
N ALA A 58 15.43 -11.76 -9.98
CA ALA A 58 15.08 -11.04 -11.20
C ALA A 58 16.15 -10.02 -11.62
N ARG A 59 16.80 -9.37 -10.65
CA ARG A 59 17.90 -8.43 -10.88
C ARG A 59 19.17 -8.94 -10.23
N LEU A 60 20.28 -8.98 -10.98
CA LEU A 60 21.59 -9.32 -10.43
C LEU A 60 22.41 -8.07 -10.08
N ASN A 61 22.47 -7.11 -11.01
CA ASN A 61 23.20 -5.85 -10.84
C ASN A 61 22.24 -4.66 -10.66
N PRO A 62 22.51 -3.70 -9.76
CA PRO A 62 23.66 -3.64 -8.86
C PRO A 62 23.58 -4.63 -7.68
N LYS A 63 22.37 -5.10 -7.34
CA LYS A 63 22.13 -6.18 -6.37
C LYS A 63 20.74 -6.80 -6.54
N PRO A 64 20.54 -8.04 -6.07
CA PRO A 64 19.23 -8.67 -5.90
C PRO A 64 18.18 -7.78 -5.25
N TYR A 65 16.92 -8.00 -5.60
CA TYR A 65 15.81 -7.31 -4.94
C TYR A 65 15.62 -7.83 -3.52
N GLU A 66 15.36 -6.92 -2.58
CA GLU A 66 14.91 -7.28 -1.24
C GLU A 66 13.41 -7.57 -1.30
N VAL A 67 13.02 -8.83 -1.12
CA VAL A 67 11.63 -9.27 -1.15
C VAL A 67 11.20 -9.67 0.25
N LYS A 68 10.19 -8.97 0.77
CA LYS A 68 9.60 -9.24 2.09
C LYS A 68 8.28 -9.99 1.93
N TYR A 69 8.20 -11.18 2.51
CA TYR A 69 6.95 -11.93 2.57
C TYR A 69 6.09 -11.38 3.71
N LEU A 70 4.95 -10.79 3.37
CA LEU A 70 4.08 -10.12 4.34
C LEU A 70 3.03 -11.10 4.86
N SER A 71 2.77 -11.04 6.16
CA SER A 71 1.68 -11.77 6.82
C SER A 71 0.62 -10.82 7.36
N HIS A 72 -0.50 -11.36 7.85
CA HIS A 72 -1.58 -10.57 8.47
C HIS A 72 -1.07 -9.61 9.56
N ARG A 73 0.01 -9.98 10.26
CA ARG A 73 0.66 -9.18 11.32
C ARG A 73 1.30 -7.88 10.83
N TYR A 74 1.61 -7.78 9.54
CA TYR A 74 2.21 -6.56 8.97
C TYR A 74 1.18 -5.43 8.83
N PHE A 75 -0.07 -5.77 8.54
CA PHE A 75 -1.11 -4.79 8.23
C PHE A 75 -1.66 -4.17 9.52
N LYS A 76 -1.71 -2.84 9.55
CA LYS A 76 -2.14 -2.05 10.71
C LYS A 76 -3.38 -1.22 10.38
N ASN A 77 -4.26 -1.04 11.36
CA ASN A 77 -5.44 -0.20 11.24
C ASN A 77 -5.14 1.22 11.75
N PHE A 78 -5.23 2.20 10.85
CA PHE A 78 -4.97 3.61 11.15
C PHE A 78 -6.25 4.45 11.30
N SER A 79 -7.44 3.83 11.23
CA SER A 79 -8.74 4.53 11.27
C SER A 79 -9.00 5.20 12.62
N ALA A 80 -8.40 4.70 13.70
CA ALA A 80 -8.54 5.25 15.06
C ALA A 80 -7.86 6.63 15.24
N LEU A 81 -6.91 6.98 14.38
CA LEU A 81 -6.06 8.17 14.55
C LEU A 81 -6.76 9.51 14.27
N LYS A 82 -7.85 9.53 13.48
CA LYS A 82 -8.77 10.66 13.25
C LYS A 82 -8.16 12.07 13.14
N TYR A 83 -6.95 12.23 12.59
CA TYR A 83 -6.29 13.54 12.48
C TYR A 83 -7.02 14.52 11.54
N HIS A 84 -7.30 14.10 10.30
CA HIS A 84 -7.94 14.92 9.27
C HIS A 84 -8.94 14.09 8.47
N THR A 85 -10.14 14.62 8.25
CA THR A 85 -11.21 13.89 7.55
C THR A 85 -11.11 13.95 6.03
N SER A 86 -10.30 14.86 5.48
CA SER A 86 -10.22 15.12 4.04
C SER A 86 -8.89 15.81 3.68
N ILE A 87 -8.35 15.50 2.50
CA ILE A 87 -7.25 16.23 1.86
C ILE A 87 -7.71 17.18 0.74
N ARG A 88 -9.01 17.22 0.45
CA ARG A 88 -9.57 18.13 -0.55
C ARG A 88 -9.31 19.60 -0.14
N PRO A 89 -8.62 20.41 -0.95
CA PRO A 89 -8.41 21.83 -0.67
C PRO A 89 -9.68 22.68 -0.71
N GLY A 90 -10.52 22.43 -1.72
CA GLY A 90 -11.71 23.21 -2.01
C GLY A 90 -12.94 22.92 -1.15
N TYR A 91 -13.83 23.91 -1.04
CA TYR A 91 -15.09 23.87 -0.30
C TYR A 91 -16.31 23.83 -1.21
N LYS A 92 -16.25 24.53 -2.34
CA LYS A 92 -17.37 24.73 -3.27
C LYS A 92 -17.15 24.02 -4.60
N THR A 93 -18.21 23.92 -5.38
CA THR A 93 -18.12 23.51 -6.78
C THR A 93 -17.28 24.54 -7.54
N GLY A 94 -16.27 24.07 -8.26
CA GLY A 94 -15.28 24.93 -8.94
C GLY A 94 -13.97 25.12 -8.17
N ASP A 95 -13.93 24.81 -6.87
CA ASP A 95 -12.68 24.84 -6.10
C ASP A 95 -11.80 23.61 -6.39
N PRO A 96 -10.48 23.71 -6.19
CA PRO A 96 -9.55 22.60 -6.37
C PRO A 96 -9.94 21.35 -5.56
N THR A 97 -9.81 20.21 -6.22
CA THR A 97 -10.15 18.89 -5.71
C THR A 97 -8.88 18.11 -5.33
N VAL A 98 -9.07 16.87 -4.88
CA VAL A 98 -7.94 15.97 -4.56
C VAL A 98 -7.10 15.67 -5.80
N ASN A 99 -7.70 15.69 -6.99
CA ASN A 99 -7.02 15.39 -8.25
C ASN A 99 -6.10 16.53 -8.72
N ASP A 100 -6.32 17.74 -8.22
CA ASP A 100 -5.53 18.93 -8.55
C ASP A 100 -4.27 19.07 -7.66
N LEU A 101 -4.08 18.15 -6.71
CA LEU A 101 -2.94 18.17 -5.80
C LEU A 101 -1.67 17.68 -6.49
N CYS A 102 -0.62 18.52 -6.51
CA CYS A 102 0.72 18.09 -6.91
C CYS A 102 1.53 17.54 -5.73
N ALA A 103 1.34 18.07 -4.53
CA ALA A 103 2.02 17.58 -3.34
C ALA A 103 1.26 17.88 -2.05
N ILE A 104 1.46 17.02 -1.05
CA ILE A 104 1.05 17.24 0.34
C ILE A 104 2.27 17.13 1.24
N GLN A 105 2.40 18.07 2.17
CA GLN A 105 3.40 18.08 3.22
C GLN A 105 2.73 17.84 4.58
N TYR A 106 3.23 16.82 5.28
CA TYR A 106 2.86 16.45 6.64
C TYR A 106 3.89 17.04 7.59
N ARG A 107 3.47 17.88 8.53
CA ARG A 107 4.36 18.56 9.47
C ARG A 107 4.25 18.01 10.89
N PRO A 108 5.33 18.08 11.69
CA PRO A 108 5.34 17.59 13.07
C PRO A 108 4.34 18.26 14.02
N ASP A 109 3.90 19.47 13.69
CA ASP A 109 2.88 20.24 14.42
C ASP A 109 1.45 19.72 14.18
N GLY A 110 1.28 18.67 13.38
CA GLY A 110 -0.02 18.09 13.04
C GLY A 110 -0.76 18.83 11.93
N THR A 111 -0.12 19.81 11.28
CA THR A 111 -0.69 20.52 10.13
C THR A 111 -0.40 19.79 8.81
N LEU A 112 -1.27 20.03 7.84
CA LEU A 112 -1.09 19.58 6.46
C LEU A 112 -0.94 20.82 5.58
N HIS A 113 0.01 20.78 4.66
CA HIS A 113 0.15 21.80 3.62
C HIS A 113 0.07 21.14 2.25
N TYR A 114 -0.34 21.87 1.23
CA TYR A 114 -0.49 21.35 -0.12
C TYR A 114 0.05 22.32 -1.18
N LYS A 115 0.25 21.79 -2.38
CA LYS A 115 0.59 22.54 -3.60
C LYS A 115 -0.32 22.10 -4.75
N LEU A 116 -0.69 23.04 -5.63
CA LEU A 116 -1.44 22.79 -6.87
C LEU A 116 -0.54 22.83 -8.10
N SER A 117 0.60 23.50 -8.02
CA SER A 117 1.74 23.40 -8.95
C SER A 117 3.03 23.13 -8.18
N PHE A 118 4.04 22.52 -8.82
CA PHE A 118 5.31 22.26 -8.16
C PHE A 118 6.08 23.53 -7.76
N ASP A 119 5.88 24.60 -8.51
CA ASP A 119 6.52 25.90 -8.33
C ASP A 119 5.82 26.79 -7.29
N ASP A 120 4.60 26.45 -6.89
CA ASP A 120 3.83 27.23 -5.91
C ASP A 120 4.45 27.17 -4.51
N ASP A 121 4.16 28.17 -3.67
CA ASP A 121 4.42 28.07 -2.24
C ASP A 121 3.48 27.09 -1.54
N TRP A 122 3.90 26.58 -0.39
CA TRP A 122 3.09 25.67 0.42
C TRP A 122 1.89 26.39 1.03
N MET A 123 0.68 25.95 0.67
CA MET A 123 -0.56 26.46 1.27
C MET A 123 -1.01 25.58 2.43
N LEU A 124 -1.45 26.19 3.53
CA LEU A 124 -2.05 25.43 4.64
C LEU A 124 -3.36 24.78 4.20
N LEU A 125 -3.48 23.48 4.40
CA LEU A 125 -4.75 22.78 4.22
C LEU A 125 -5.61 23.04 5.47
N ASP A 126 -6.56 23.96 5.34
CA ASP A 126 -7.41 24.32 6.46
C ASP A 126 -8.25 23.12 6.91
N LYS A 127 -8.34 22.93 8.23
CA LYS A 127 -8.99 21.75 8.79
C LYS A 127 -10.49 21.88 8.53
N ARG A 128 -11.09 20.88 7.88
CA ARG A 128 -12.51 20.62 8.12
C ARG A 128 -12.64 20.37 9.61
N SER A 129 -13.17 21.35 10.34
CA SER A 129 -13.35 21.30 11.80
C SER A 129 -14.31 20.15 12.13
N SER A 130 -13.76 18.95 12.21
CA SER A 130 -14.38 17.87 12.94
C SER A 130 -14.05 18.16 14.40
N ARG A 131 -15.08 18.44 15.20
CA ARG A 131 -14.99 18.58 16.68
C ARG A 131 -14.38 17.33 17.37
N LYS A 132 -13.96 16.31 16.62
CA LYS A 132 -13.38 15.03 17.05
C LYS A 132 -11.92 14.82 16.62
N SER A 133 -11.17 15.86 16.23
CA SER A 133 -9.72 15.73 15.95
C SER A 133 -8.92 15.64 17.25
N GLN A 134 -9.15 14.59 18.04
CA GLN A 134 -8.26 14.16 19.12
C GLN A 134 -7.45 12.99 18.58
N GLY A 135 -6.27 13.29 18.06
CA GLY A 135 -5.34 12.27 17.56
C GLY A 135 -4.64 11.59 18.72
N ALA A 136 -5.13 10.43 19.16
CA ALA A 136 -4.45 9.58 20.15
C ALA A 136 -4.97 8.13 20.15
N GLY A 137 -5.56 7.66 19.05
CA GLY A 137 -5.99 6.25 18.96
C GLY A 137 -4.79 5.31 18.88
N GLU A 138 -4.88 4.15 19.53
CA GLU A 138 -3.85 3.12 19.40
C GLU A 138 -3.86 2.51 18.00
N ILE A 139 -2.66 2.29 17.44
CA ILE A 139 -2.51 1.57 16.16
C ILE A 139 -2.54 0.07 16.45
N VAL A 140 -3.66 -0.54 16.12
CA VAL A 140 -3.88 -1.99 16.29
C VAL A 140 -3.64 -2.76 14.99
N PRO A 141 -3.41 -4.09 15.05
CA PRO A 141 -3.39 -4.93 13.86
C PRO A 141 -4.70 -4.79 13.06
N LEU A 142 -4.59 -4.73 11.72
CA LEU A 142 -5.78 -4.71 10.85
C LEU A 142 -6.49 -6.07 10.85
N TYR A 143 -5.70 -7.14 10.95
CA TYR A 143 -6.18 -8.51 10.93
C TYR A 143 -5.59 -9.26 12.13
N GLN A 144 -6.43 -10.02 12.84
CA GLN A 144 -5.99 -10.85 13.97
C GLN A 144 -5.41 -12.20 13.51
N ASN A 145 -5.94 -12.71 12.39
CA ASN A 145 -5.60 -14.01 11.82
C ASN A 145 -5.43 -13.89 10.30
N PRO A 146 -4.85 -14.89 9.63
CA PRO A 146 -4.90 -14.98 8.17
C PRO A 146 -6.34 -14.88 7.65
N LEU A 147 -6.54 -14.16 6.54
CA LEU A 147 -7.87 -14.02 5.95
C LEU A 147 -8.27 -15.32 5.26
N PRO A 148 -9.45 -15.89 5.57
CA PRO A 148 -9.96 -17.03 4.83
C PRO A 148 -10.27 -16.62 3.38
N ILE A 149 -10.09 -17.55 2.45
CA ILE A 149 -10.60 -17.42 1.09
C ILE A 149 -12.04 -17.93 1.03
N LYS A 150 -12.80 -17.51 0.01
CA LYS A 150 -14.13 -18.08 -0.24
C LYS A 150 -14.04 -19.59 -0.45
N LYS A 151 -15.04 -20.33 0.04
CA LYS A 151 -15.13 -21.79 -0.13
C LYS A 151 -15.00 -22.21 -1.60
N SER A 152 -15.74 -21.58 -2.50
CA SER A 152 -15.65 -21.86 -3.94
C SER A 152 -14.25 -21.66 -4.52
N LYS A 153 -13.49 -20.66 -4.04
CA LYS A 153 -12.11 -20.47 -4.46
C LYS A 153 -11.20 -21.58 -3.92
N TYR A 154 -11.41 -22.01 -2.67
CA TYR A 154 -10.69 -23.13 -2.10
C TYR A 154 -10.92 -24.41 -2.92
N ASP A 155 -12.17 -24.74 -3.22
CA ASP A 155 -12.52 -25.96 -3.97
C ASP A 155 -11.90 -25.97 -5.37
N HIS A 156 -11.97 -24.86 -6.11
CA HIS A 156 -11.28 -24.74 -7.40
C HIS A 156 -9.75 -24.92 -7.30
N LEU A 157 -9.13 -24.47 -6.20
CA LEU A 157 -7.71 -24.69 -5.98
C LEU A 157 -7.41 -26.17 -5.66
N GLN A 158 -8.34 -26.88 -5.01
CA GLN A 158 -8.21 -28.33 -4.80
C GLN A 158 -8.28 -29.09 -6.12
N ASP A 159 -9.17 -28.70 -7.04
CA ASP A 159 -9.27 -29.30 -8.38
C ASP A 159 -7.98 -29.12 -9.19
N LEU A 160 -7.35 -27.93 -9.09
CA LEU A 160 -6.09 -27.63 -9.78
C LEU A 160 -4.90 -28.45 -9.26
N LYS A 161 -4.99 -29.09 -8.08
CA LYS A 161 -3.90 -29.93 -7.57
C LYS A 161 -3.53 -31.07 -8.52
N ALA A 162 -4.47 -31.53 -9.35
CA ALA A 162 -4.22 -32.59 -10.34
C ALA A 162 -3.07 -32.26 -11.33
N ILE A 163 -2.81 -30.98 -11.58
CA ILE A 163 -1.74 -30.50 -12.47
C ILE A 163 -0.54 -29.88 -11.72
N ILE A 164 -0.55 -29.93 -10.39
CA ILE A 164 0.48 -29.36 -9.52
C ILE A 164 1.31 -30.50 -8.93
N PRO A 165 2.64 -30.38 -8.83
CA PRO A 165 3.47 -31.40 -8.20
C PRO A 165 3.06 -31.64 -6.73
N PRO A 166 3.05 -32.91 -6.25
CA PRO A 166 2.60 -33.27 -4.90
C PRO A 166 3.28 -32.49 -3.77
N ASP A 167 4.55 -32.12 -3.95
CA ASP A 167 5.34 -31.36 -2.97
C ASP A 167 4.72 -30.01 -2.60
N TYR A 168 3.86 -29.44 -3.45
CA TYR A 168 3.17 -28.18 -3.21
C TYR A 168 1.75 -28.34 -2.65
N HIS A 169 1.19 -29.55 -2.61
CA HIS A 169 -0.22 -29.77 -2.23
C HIS A 169 -0.51 -29.30 -0.81
N LEU A 170 0.43 -29.50 0.13
CA LEU A 170 0.28 -29.07 1.52
C LEU A 170 -0.01 -27.56 1.66
N PHE A 171 0.54 -26.73 0.77
CA PHE A 171 0.24 -25.30 0.77
C PHE A 171 -1.25 -25.04 0.51
N TYR A 172 -1.85 -25.76 -0.44
CA TYR A 172 -3.26 -25.61 -0.80
C TYR A 172 -4.20 -26.25 0.23
N ASP A 173 -3.81 -27.39 0.80
CA ASP A 173 -4.58 -28.11 1.82
C ASP A 173 -4.72 -27.32 3.14
N THR A 174 -3.77 -26.43 3.41
CA THR A 174 -3.72 -25.65 4.66
C THR A 174 -4.28 -24.23 4.52
N LEU A 175 -4.81 -23.86 3.34
CA LEU A 175 -5.40 -22.54 3.15
C LEU A 175 -6.66 -22.39 4.01
N PRO A 176 -6.78 -21.32 4.83
CA PRO A 176 -8.00 -21.05 5.55
C PRO A 176 -9.12 -20.67 4.58
N PHE A 177 -10.33 -21.15 4.80
CA PHE A 177 -11.49 -20.83 3.97
C PHE A 177 -12.75 -20.61 4.82
N GLU A 178 -13.70 -19.88 4.26
CA GLU A 178 -15.01 -19.62 4.88
C GLU A 178 -15.81 -20.93 4.95
N ALA A 179 -16.38 -21.25 6.12
CA ALA A 179 -17.35 -22.34 6.22
C ALA A 179 -18.66 -21.95 5.50
N ASP A 180 -19.32 -22.91 4.87
CA ASP A 180 -20.63 -22.73 4.22
C ASP A 180 -21.73 -22.33 5.21
#